data_AF-A0A920NYZ5-F1
#
_entry.id   AF-A0A920NYZ5-F1
#
_cell.length_a   1.000
_cell.length_b   1.000
_cell.length_c   1.000
_cell.angle_alpha   90.00
_cell.angle_beta   90.00
_cell.angle_gamma   90.00
#
_symmetry.space_group_name_H-M   'P 1'
#
loop_
_entity.id
_entity.type
_entity.pdbx_description
1 polymer ?
#
loop_
_entity_poly.entity_id
_entity_poly.type
_entity_poly.pdbx_seq_one_letter_code
_entity_poly.pdbx_strand_id
1 'polypeptide(L)'
;MDTFLLLILPKKKSLLRCFYQEETISDEILNCEYEGILGTVAGIIGTLQANEVLKKILNIGQNLNGYILILDLLNLNFRKAKINKRKKCLCN
;
A
#
# COMPACT_ATOMS: atom_id res chain seq x y z
N MET A 1 -4.26 1.38 -16.53
CA MET A 1 -5.43 1.06 -15.69
C MET A 1 -5.31 -0.30 -14.98
N ASP A 2 -4.10 -0.87 -14.88
CA ASP A 2 -3.91 -2.27 -14.49
C ASP A 2 -3.13 -2.38 -13.19
N THR A 3 -3.73 -3.06 -12.22
CA THR A 3 -3.18 -3.43 -10.91
C THR A 3 -3.24 -2.32 -9.84
N PHE A 4 -4.40 -2.22 -9.19
CA PHE A 4 -4.56 -1.41 -7.98
C PHE A 4 -3.73 -2.00 -6.82
N LEU A 5 -2.55 -1.44 -6.60
CA LEU A 5 -1.67 -1.84 -5.50
C LEU A 5 -2.16 -1.21 -4.19
N LEU A 6 -2.72 -2.01 -3.29
CA LEU A 6 -2.98 -1.58 -1.92
C LEU A 6 -1.73 -1.77 -1.04
N LEU A 7 -1.32 -0.72 -0.36
CA LEU A 7 -0.25 -0.75 0.62
C LEU A 7 -0.80 -0.39 2.01
N ILE A 8 -0.84 -1.34 2.94
CA ILE A 8 -1.18 -1.09 4.34
C ILE A 8 0.09 -1.22 5.18
N LEU A 9 0.58 -0.12 5.78
CA LEU A 9 1.79 -0.12 6.63
C LEU A 9 1.56 0.51 8.00
N PRO A 10 1.75 -0.26 9.08
CA PRO A 10 2.32 0.33 10.29
C PRO A 10 3.34 -0.56 11.04
N LYS A 11 4.55 -0.01 11.22
CA LYS A 11 5.34 -0.02 12.50
C LYS A 11 6.51 0.97 12.45
N LYS A 12 7.00 1.36 11.27
CA LYS A 12 8.04 2.39 11.11
C LYS A 12 7.81 3.22 9.83
N LYS A 13 7.71 4.56 9.99
CA LYS A 13 7.66 5.56 8.90
C LYS A 13 8.81 5.38 7.89
N SER A 14 9.95 4.91 8.38
CA SER A 14 11.14 4.54 7.62
C SER A 14 10.87 3.46 6.53
N LEU A 15 9.99 2.49 6.74
CA LEU A 15 9.88 1.35 5.81
C LEU A 15 9.20 1.71 4.48
N LEU A 16 8.25 2.66 4.50
CA LEU A 16 7.58 3.13 3.28
C LEU A 16 8.58 3.83 2.34
N ARG A 17 9.44 4.67 2.89
CA ARG A 17 10.52 5.34 2.14
C ARG A 17 11.59 4.36 1.65
N CYS A 18 11.80 3.24 2.34
CA CYS A 18 12.65 2.17 1.81
C CYS A 18 12.02 1.44 0.62
N PHE A 19 10.68 1.43 0.55
CA PHE A 19 9.92 0.72 -0.46
C PHE A 19 9.75 1.57 -1.73
N TYR A 20 9.40 2.85 -1.57
CA TYR A 20 9.36 3.85 -2.65
C TYR A 20 10.73 4.54 -2.78
N GLN A 21 11.51 4.16 -3.78
CA GLN A 21 12.74 4.86 -4.17
C GLN A 21 12.58 5.35 -5.62
N GLU A 22 11.85 6.43 -5.82
CA GLU A 22 12.03 7.25 -7.02
C GLU A 22 13.13 8.25 -6.71
N GLU A 23 14.30 8.08 -7.35
CA GLU A 23 15.46 8.97 -7.18
C GLU A 23 15.27 10.31 -7.92
N THR A 24 14.40 10.34 -8.93
CA THR A 24 14.10 11.52 -9.74
C THR A 24 12.62 11.50 -10.08
N ILE A 25 11.84 12.40 -9.48
CA ILE A 25 10.51 12.72 -9.97
C ILE A 25 10.76 13.50 -11.27
N SER A 26 10.54 12.89 -12.44
CA SER A 26 10.57 13.68 -13.67
C SER A 26 9.33 14.57 -13.68
N ASP A 27 9.50 15.85 -14.04
CA ASP A 27 8.41 16.81 -14.10
C ASP A 27 7.30 16.38 -15.10
N GLU A 28 7.58 15.40 -15.97
CA GLU A 28 6.61 14.80 -16.90
C GLU A 28 5.54 13.95 -16.20
N ILE A 29 5.76 13.49 -14.96
CA ILE A 29 4.78 12.69 -14.19
C ILE A 29 3.72 13.60 -13.51
N LEU A 30 3.93 14.92 -13.48
CA LEU A 30 3.03 15.89 -12.84
C LEU A 30 1.76 16.21 -13.66
N ASN A 31 1.56 15.61 -14.84
CA ASN A 31 0.31 15.68 -15.59
C ASN A 31 -0.73 14.69 -14.99
N CYS A 32 -1.15 14.99 -13.77
CA CYS A 32 -2.06 14.22 -12.91
C CYS A 32 -3.54 14.20 -13.37
N GLU A 33 -3.82 14.03 -14.66
CA GLU A 33 -5.20 13.88 -15.15
C GLU A 33 -5.50 12.51 -15.76
N TYR A 34 -4.51 11.61 -15.87
CA TYR A 34 -4.61 10.56 -16.90
C TYR A 34 -5.17 9.19 -16.52
N GLU A 35 -5.39 8.85 -15.24
CA GLU A 35 -6.14 7.63 -14.91
C GLU A 35 -7.03 7.84 -13.69
N GLY A 36 -8.33 8.06 -13.92
CA GLY A 36 -9.33 8.09 -12.86
C GLY A 36 -9.38 6.76 -12.09
N ILE A 37 -9.69 6.84 -10.79
CA ILE A 37 -9.92 5.64 -9.97
C ILE A 37 -11.41 5.32 -9.92
N LEU A 38 -11.76 4.04 -10.05
CA LEU A 38 -13.14 3.59 -9.82
C LEU A 38 -13.49 3.77 -8.34
N GLY A 39 -14.60 4.45 -8.05
CA GLY A 39 -15.05 4.71 -6.68
C GLY A 39 -15.25 3.43 -5.86
N THR A 40 -15.62 2.32 -6.52
CA THR A 40 -15.74 0.99 -5.90
C THR A 40 -14.40 0.46 -5.40
N VAL A 41 -13.32 0.67 -6.16
CA VAL A 41 -11.96 0.32 -5.75
C VAL A 41 -11.57 1.11 -4.52
N ALA A 42 -11.72 2.45 -4.57
CA ALA A 42 -11.45 3.31 -3.42
C ALA A 42 -12.24 2.90 -2.17
N GLY A 43 -13.52 2.53 -2.34
CA GLY A 43 -14.37 2.02 -1.25
C GLY A 43 -13.85 0.72 -0.63
N ILE A 44 -13.55 -0.29 -1.45
CA ILE A 44 -12.98 -1.57 -0.99
C ILE A 44 -11.67 -1.34 -0.22
N ILE A 45 -10.79 -0.51 -0.78
CA ILE A 45 -9.52 -0.15 -0.15
C ILE A 45 -9.75 0.50 1.22
N GLY A 46 -10.59 1.52 1.29
CA GLY A 46 -10.87 2.27 2.51
C GLY A 46 -11.47 1.39 3.61
N THR A 47 -12.41 0.50 3.25
CA THR A 47 -13.01 -0.45 4.20
C THR A 47 -11.98 -1.43 4.75
N LEU A 48 -11.07 -1.95 3.91
CA LEU A 48 -10.00 -2.84 4.37
C LEU A 48 -9.03 -2.13 5.33
N GLN A 49 -8.67 -0.87 5.04
CA GLN A 49 -7.84 -0.06 5.92
C GLN A 49 -8.53 0.20 7.26
N ALA A 50 -9.81 0.58 7.24
CA ALA A 50 -10.61 0.77 8.46
C ALA A 50 -10.67 -0.52 9.31
N ASN A 51 -10.83 -1.68 8.67
CA ASN A 51 -10.84 -2.96 9.36
C ASN A 51 -9.50 -3.27 10.06
N GLU A 52 -8.35 -2.96 9.45
CA GLU A 52 -7.06 -3.10 10.12
C GLU A 52 -6.91 -2.16 11.32
N VAL A 53 -7.45 -0.95 11.24
CA VAL A 53 -7.50 0.00 12.37
C VAL A 53 -8.36 -0.55 13.50
N LEU A 54 -9.55 -1.08 13.19
CA LEU A 54 -10.45 -1.68 14.19
C LEU A 54 -9.80 -2.87 14.88
N LYS A 55 -9.18 -3.80 14.13
CA LYS A 55 -8.42 -4.92 14.71
C LYS A 55 -7.33 -4.45 15.67
N LYS A 56 -6.64 -3.36 15.32
CA LYS A 56 -5.60 -2.76 16.17
C LYS A 56 -6.16 -2.15 17.44
N ILE A 57 -7.27 -1.42 17.36
CA ILE A 57 -7.93 -0.79 18.53
C ILE A 57 -8.46 -1.86 19.48
N LEU A 58 -9.09 -2.90 18.93
CA LEU A 58 -9.70 -3.98 19.70
C LEU A 58 -8.69 -5.06 20.15
N ASN A 59 -7.45 -4.98 19.68
CA ASN A 59 -6.39 -5.97 19.92
C ASN A 59 -6.79 -7.40 19.54
N ILE A 60 -7.45 -7.56 18.39
CA ILE A 60 -7.94 -8.84 17.88
C ILE A 60 -7.29 -9.22 16.55
N GLY A 61 -7.24 -10.53 16.30
CA GLY A 61 -6.75 -11.09 15.04
C GLY A 61 -5.26 -10.83 14.79
N GLN A 62 -4.81 -11.10 13.56
CA GLN A 62 -3.45 -10.82 13.12
C GLN A 62 -3.43 -9.56 12.27
N ASN A 63 -2.52 -8.64 12.57
CA ASN A 63 -2.29 -7.45 11.77
C ASN A 63 -1.47 -7.77 10.51
N LEU A 64 -1.58 -6.92 9.49
CA LEU A 64 -0.79 -7.01 8.26
C LEU A 64 0.61 -6.36 8.37
N ASN A 65 1.13 -6.14 9.58
CA ASN A 65 2.40 -5.44 9.77
C ASN A 65 3.55 -6.16 9.04
N GLY A 66 4.32 -5.41 8.26
CA GLY A 66 5.46 -5.95 7.50
C GLY A 66 5.04 -6.74 6.24
N TYR A 67 3.78 -6.64 5.83
CA TYR A 67 3.28 -7.21 4.58
C TYR A 67 2.66 -6.13 3.69
N ILE A 68 2.64 -6.39 2.39
CA ILE A 68 1.85 -5.69 1.37
C ILE A 68 0.71 -6.61 1.00
N LEU A 69 -0.50 -6.07 0.92
CA LEU A 69 -1.66 -6.79 0.43
C LEU A 69 -2.03 -6.24 -0.96
N ILE A 70 -1.70 -6.99 -2.00
CA ILE A 70 -1.97 -6.63 -3.40
C ILE A 70 -3.37 -7.14 -3.76
N LEU A 71 -4.20 -6.25 -4.30
CA LEU A 71 -5.58 -6.51 -4.69
C LEU A 71 -5.74 -6.29 -6.19
N ASP A 72 -5.70 -7.37 -6.94
CA ASP A 72 -6.12 -7.33 -8.34
C ASP A 72 -7.63 -7.54 -8.38
N LEU A 73 -8.37 -6.43 -8.42
CA LEU A 73 -9.84 -6.45 -8.40
C LEU A 73 -10.45 -6.76 -9.77
N LEU A 74 -9.65 -6.75 -10.84
CA LEU A 74 -10.11 -7.15 -12.18
C LEU A 74 -10.25 -8.68 -12.24
N ASN A 75 -9.24 -9.40 -11.73
CA ASN A 75 -9.23 -10.87 -11.71
C ASN A 75 -9.63 -11.47 -10.34
N LEU A 76 -10.01 -10.62 -9.38
CA LEU A 76 -10.32 -10.99 -8.00
C LEU A 76 -9.21 -11.82 -7.31
N ASN A 77 -7.96 -11.35 -7.43
CA ASN A 77 -6.80 -11.99 -6.84
C ASN A 77 -6.24 -11.21 -5.64
N PHE A 78 -5.93 -11.96 -4.57
CA PHE A 78 -5.37 -11.43 -3.34
C PHE A 78 -3.97 -12.00 -3.13
N ARG A 79 -2.96 -11.14 -3.04
CA ARG A 79 -1.58 -11.56 -2.78
C ARG A 79 -1.00 -10.85 -1.58
N LYS A 80 -0.55 -11.63 -0.59
CA LYS A 80 0.18 -11.11 0.57
C LYS A 80 1.67 -11.29 0.35
N ALA A 81 2.42 -10.18 0.27
CA ALA A 81 3.87 -10.18 0.08
C ALA A 81 4.58 -9.64 1.33
N LYS A 82 5.62 -10.33 1.81
CA LYS A 82 6.40 -9.88 2.96
C LYS A 82 7.38 -8.78 2.56
N ILE A 83 7.42 -7.69 3.33
CA ILE A 83 8.37 -6.60 3.13
C ILE A 83 9.62 -6.87 3.95
N ASN A 84 10.75 -6.91 3.26
CA ASN A 84 12.06 -6.94 3.90
C ASN A 84 12.70 -5.55 3.79
N LYS A 85 13.30 -5.07 4.88
CA LYS A 85 14.07 -3.82 4.86
C LYS A 85 15.24 -3.98 3.87
N ARG A 86 15.37 -3.08 2.90
CA ARG A 86 16.55 -3.03 2.03
C ARG A 86 17.78 -2.63 2.86
N LYS A 87 18.91 -3.32 2.67
CA LYS A 87 20.18 -3.07 3.38
C LYS A 87 20.70 -1.63 3.19
N LYS A 88 20.46 -1.02 2.03
CA LYS A 88 20.87 0.36 1.66
C LYS A 88 19.80 1.42 1.92
N CYS A 89 18.80 1.16 2.76
CA CYS A 89 17.76 2.15 2.97
C CYS A 89 18.25 3.31 3.85
N LEU A 90 18.25 4.53 3.29
CA LEU A 90 18.64 5.81 3.92
C LEU A 90 17.57 6.34 4.89
N CYS A 91 17.12 5.50 5.81
CA CYS A 91 16.23 5.94 6.88
C CYS A 91 17.02 6.19 8.15
N ASN A 92 17.43 7.44 8.33
CA ASN A 92 17.72 8.00 9.65
C ASN A 92 16.39 8.31 10.35
#